data_AF-A0A1G0C5G3-F1
#
_entry.id   AF-A0A1G0C5G3-F1
#
_cell.length_a   1.000
_cell.length_b   1.000
_cell.length_c   1.000
_cell.angle_alpha   90.00
_cell.angle_beta   90.00
_cell.angle_gamma   90.00
#
_symmetry.space_group_name_H-M   'P 1'
#
loop_
_entity.id
_entity.type
_entity.pdbx_description
1 polymer ?
#
loop_
_entity_poly.entity_id
_entity_poly.type
_entity_poly.pdbx_seq_one_letter_code
_entity_poly.pdbx_strand_id
1 'polypeptide(L)'
;MNRKQKVALWVGLANLAVMLLFPPFDSFSFTDTKSLVFAGFQFALSAESNKVINSDVLFLEIVVLLVNVSIAWLLLRDAKHIFVTQRHLHYQNTILLMIAANLTVILLFPPFEYFYAITNAVLPTFEGFYFIFSAGPTLTIVTPILYLEVMFVLFNGAVLWLLFHKKKEQPLTPKEAMELMREISRKN
;
A
#
# COMPACT_ATOMS: atom_id res chain seq x y z
N MET A 1 -22.89 -3.09 6.41
CA MET A 1 -21.40 -3.00 6.41
C MET A 1 -20.87 -3.63 7.69
N ASN A 2 -20.05 -4.68 7.58
CA ASN A 2 -19.50 -5.39 8.75
C ASN A 2 -18.47 -4.52 9.49
N ARG A 3 -18.22 -4.78 10.79
CA ARG A 3 -17.19 -4.10 11.60
C ARG A 3 -15.82 -4.12 10.90
N LYS A 4 -15.50 -5.22 10.22
CA LYS A 4 -14.25 -5.36 9.45
C LYS A 4 -14.18 -4.43 8.24
N GLN A 5 -15.27 -4.31 7.48
CA GLN A 5 -15.37 -3.35 6.37
C GLN A 5 -15.30 -1.90 6.86
N LYS A 6 -15.89 -1.60 8.03
CA LYS A 6 -15.74 -0.28 8.68
C LYS A 6 -14.29 0.02 9.01
N VAL A 7 -13.55 -0.96 9.56
CA VAL A 7 -12.11 -0.80 9.86
C VAL A 7 -11.31 -0.56 8.59
N ALA A 8 -11.53 -1.33 7.51
CA ALA A 8 -10.83 -1.12 6.25
C ALA A 8 -11.07 0.28 5.65
N LEU A 9 -12.31 0.78 5.73
CA LEU A 9 -12.63 2.14 5.30
C LEU A 9 -11.97 3.19 6.19
N TRP A 10 -11.96 3.02 7.51
CA TRP A 10 -11.30 3.95 8.42
C TRP A 10 -9.78 4.00 8.20
N VAL A 11 -9.15 2.83 7.97
CA VAL A 11 -7.73 2.75 7.61
C VAL A 11 -7.48 3.43 6.26
N GLY A 12 -8.33 3.19 5.27
CA GLY A 12 -8.26 3.88 3.98
C GLY A 12 -8.38 5.40 4.10
N LEU A 13 -9.32 5.87 4.91
CA LEU A 13 -9.59 7.29 5.13
C LEU A 13 -8.45 7.98 5.89
N ALA A 14 -7.85 7.29 6.87
CA ALA A 14 -6.65 7.76 7.54
C ALA A 14 -5.46 7.86 6.57
N ASN A 15 -5.29 6.88 5.68
CA ASN A 15 -4.22 6.88 4.69
C ASN A 15 -4.41 8.01 3.66
N LEU A 16 -5.65 8.23 3.20
CA LEU A 16 -5.99 9.37 2.36
C LEU A 16 -5.66 10.70 3.06
N ALA A 17 -5.97 10.82 4.35
CA ALA A 17 -5.62 12.01 5.12
C ALA A 17 -4.10 12.21 5.19
N VAL A 18 -3.31 11.14 5.36
CA VAL A 18 -1.85 11.22 5.33
C VAL A 18 -1.34 11.67 3.96
N MET A 19 -1.84 11.11 2.86
CA MET A 19 -1.46 11.50 1.50
C MET A 19 -1.76 12.99 1.22
N LEU A 20 -2.91 13.49 1.69
CA LEU A 20 -3.28 14.90 1.54
C LEU A 20 -2.49 15.84 2.45
N LEU A 21 -2.04 15.33 3.60
CA LEU A 21 -1.30 16.08 4.59
C LEU A 21 0.21 16.07 4.31
N PHE A 22 0.70 15.06 3.60
CA PHE A 22 2.05 14.93 3.06
C PHE A 22 2.05 14.65 1.56
N PRO A 23 1.55 15.57 0.71
CA PRO A 23 1.49 15.33 -0.72
C PRO A 23 2.89 15.35 -1.35
N PRO A 24 3.05 14.70 -2.51
CA PRO A 24 4.26 14.79 -3.30
C PRO A 24 4.42 16.20 -3.87
N PHE A 25 5.62 16.77 -3.73
CA PHE A 25 5.97 18.07 -4.29
C PHE A 25 7.06 17.94 -5.35
N ASP A 26 6.96 18.78 -6.38
CA ASP A 26 8.07 19.15 -7.24
C ASP A 26 8.62 20.51 -6.81
N SER A 27 9.91 20.73 -7.02
CA SER A 27 10.59 22.00 -6.78
C SER A 27 11.22 22.52 -8.06
N PHE A 28 11.29 23.84 -8.20
CA PHE A 28 12.06 24.45 -9.28
C PHE A 28 13.56 24.22 -9.02
N SER A 29 14.28 23.79 -10.05
CA SER A 29 15.73 23.69 -9.95
C SER A 29 16.39 25.06 -9.82
N PHE A 30 17.46 25.13 -9.01
CA PHE A 30 18.26 26.34 -8.85
C PHE A 30 18.97 26.78 -10.13
N THR A 31 19.18 25.86 -11.08
CA THR A 31 19.91 26.10 -12.33
C THR A 31 19.03 26.36 -13.54
N ASP A 32 17.75 25.96 -13.51
CA ASP A 32 16.78 26.25 -14.57
C ASP A 32 15.36 26.38 -13.98
N THR A 33 14.81 27.60 -14.00
CA THR A 33 13.47 27.92 -13.48
C THR A 33 12.32 27.30 -14.29
N LYS A 34 12.62 26.59 -15.39
CA LYS A 34 11.61 25.99 -16.26
C LYS A 34 11.37 24.50 -16.03
N SER A 35 12.26 23.79 -15.32
CA SER A 35 12.11 22.36 -15.05
C SER A 35 11.71 22.09 -13.60
N LEU A 36 10.59 21.40 -13.41
CA LEU A 36 10.12 20.88 -12.13
C LEU A 36 10.84 19.55 -11.83
N VAL A 37 11.49 19.47 -10.68
CA VAL A 37 12.20 18.26 -10.20
C VAL A 37 11.51 17.75 -8.96
N PHE A 38 11.26 16.44 -8.90
CA PHE A 38 10.61 15.82 -7.75
C PHE A 38 11.39 16.07 -6.46
N ALA A 39 10.72 16.68 -5.49
CA ALA A 39 11.29 17.13 -4.21
C ALA A 39 10.87 16.26 -3.02
N GLY A 40 10.07 15.22 -3.26
CA GLY A 40 9.59 14.29 -2.24
C GLY A 40 8.29 14.72 -1.56
N PHE A 41 7.95 14.00 -0.49
CA PHE A 41 6.73 14.23 0.29
C PHE A 41 6.99 15.21 1.42
N GLN A 42 6.20 16.27 1.51
CA GLN A 42 6.35 17.30 2.52
C GLN A 42 5.01 17.66 3.13
N PHE A 43 5.05 18.17 4.36
CA PHE A 43 3.83 18.57 5.04
C PHE A 43 3.17 19.74 4.29
N ALA A 44 1.90 19.57 3.90
CA ALA A 44 1.19 20.49 3.00
C ALA A 44 1.13 21.93 3.53
N LEU A 45 1.08 22.10 4.85
CA LEU A 45 0.97 23.41 5.51
C LEU A 45 2.33 24.11 5.70
N SER A 46 3.45 23.41 5.48
CA SER A 46 4.80 23.98 5.50
C SER A 46 5.42 24.08 4.11
N ALA A 47 4.59 24.09 3.06
CA ALA A 47 5.07 24.16 1.69
C ALA A 47 5.77 25.50 1.42
N GLU A 48 7.01 25.43 0.93
CA GLU A 48 7.82 26.60 0.56
C GLU A 48 7.34 27.20 -0.77
N SER A 49 7.54 28.51 -0.97
CA SER A 49 7.02 29.27 -2.12
C SER A 49 7.48 28.77 -3.51
N ASN A 50 8.50 27.93 -3.58
CA ASN A 50 9.10 27.41 -4.80
C ASN A 50 8.80 25.91 -5.03
N LYS A 51 7.76 25.38 -4.37
CA LYS A 51 7.32 23.99 -4.51
C LYS A 51 5.88 23.93 -5.02
N VAL A 52 5.62 23.00 -5.93
CA VAL A 52 4.32 22.76 -6.55
C VAL A 52 3.92 21.32 -6.26
N ILE A 53 2.65 21.07 -5.96
CA ILE A 53 2.17 19.70 -5.73
C ILE A 53 2.26 18.93 -7.06
N ASN A 54 2.95 17.79 -7.03
CA ASN A 54 2.97 16.87 -8.15
C ASN A 54 1.62 16.15 -8.21
N SER A 55 0.72 16.71 -9.02
CA SER A 55 -0.67 16.26 -9.09
C SER A 55 -0.78 14.86 -9.71
N ASP A 56 0.17 14.47 -10.56
CA ASP A 56 0.18 13.16 -11.22
C ASP A 56 0.54 12.06 -10.22
N VAL A 57 1.58 12.27 -9.41
CA VAL A 57 1.94 11.33 -8.33
C VAL A 57 0.84 11.27 -7.28
N LEU A 58 0.31 12.43 -6.84
CA LEU A 58 -0.77 12.46 -5.84
C LEU A 58 -2.03 11.75 -6.34
N PHE A 59 -2.41 11.97 -7.60
CA PHE A 59 -3.55 11.30 -8.20
C PHE A 59 -3.36 9.78 -8.21
N LEU A 60 -2.17 9.32 -8.62
CA LEU A 60 -1.87 7.90 -8.68
C LEU A 60 -1.91 7.24 -7.29
N GLU A 61 -1.34 7.88 -6.27
CA GLU A 61 -1.40 7.42 -4.89
C GLU A 61 -2.84 7.25 -4.39
N ILE A 62 -3.69 8.24 -4.67
CA ILE A 62 -5.11 8.19 -4.30
C ILE A 62 -5.81 7.05 -5.04
N VAL A 63 -5.56 6.86 -6.34
CA VAL A 63 -6.16 5.76 -7.11
C VAL A 63 -5.73 4.40 -6.57
N VAL A 64 -4.43 4.20 -6.31
CA VAL A 64 -3.90 2.94 -5.76
C VAL A 64 -4.51 2.68 -4.38
N LEU A 65 -4.61 3.69 -3.53
CA LEU A 65 -5.27 3.59 -2.24
C LEU A 65 -6.74 3.17 -2.39
N LEU A 66 -7.50 3.83 -3.26
CA LEU A 66 -8.92 3.54 -3.48
C LEU A 66 -9.13 2.11 -4.01
N VAL A 67 -8.28 1.64 -4.92
CA VAL A 67 -8.30 0.25 -5.40
C VAL A 67 -8.04 -0.71 -4.23
N ASN A 68 -7.01 -0.45 -3.42
CA ASN A 68 -6.65 -1.29 -2.28
C ASN A 68 -7.76 -1.33 -1.21
N VAL A 69 -8.37 -0.19 -0.90
CA VAL A 69 -9.51 -0.10 0.02
C VAL A 69 -10.72 -0.83 -0.55
N SER A 70 -10.99 -0.72 -1.85
CA SER A 70 -12.10 -1.39 -2.52
C SER A 70 -11.94 -2.92 -2.50
N ILE A 71 -10.75 -3.41 -2.82
CA ILE A 71 -10.41 -4.84 -2.76
C ILE A 71 -10.54 -5.36 -1.33
N ALA A 72 -9.93 -4.66 -0.35
CA ALA A 72 -10.05 -5.04 1.06
C ALA A 72 -11.52 -5.05 1.52
N TRP A 73 -12.30 -4.04 1.11
CA TRP A 73 -13.71 -3.94 1.46
C TRP A 73 -14.55 -5.07 0.85
N LEU A 74 -14.29 -5.47 -0.40
CA LEU A 74 -14.92 -6.62 -1.06
C LEU A 74 -14.54 -7.94 -0.38
N LEU A 75 -13.26 -8.14 -0.06
CA LEU A 75 -12.77 -9.36 0.59
C LEU A 75 -13.27 -9.52 2.03
N LEU A 76 -13.54 -8.41 2.72
CA LEU A 76 -14.07 -8.38 4.09
C LEU A 76 -15.60 -8.43 4.13
N ARG A 77 -16.27 -8.56 2.98
CA ARG A 77 -17.71 -8.81 2.93
C ARG A 77 -18.00 -10.15 3.60
N ASP A 78 -18.89 -10.14 4.59
CA ASP A 78 -19.37 -11.39 5.21
C ASP A 78 -20.08 -12.20 4.12
N ALA A 79 -19.39 -13.20 3.57
CA ALA A 79 -19.97 -14.21 2.72
C ALA A 79 -20.78 -15.17 3.60
N LYS A 80 -21.92 -14.73 4.13
CA LYS A 80 -22.82 -15.63 4.86
C LYS A 80 -23.50 -16.67 3.96
N HIS A 81 -23.37 -16.61 2.63
CA HIS A 81 -24.16 -17.47 1.74
C HIS A 81 -23.51 -17.88 0.39
N ILE A 82 -22.19 -18.11 0.28
CA ILE A 82 -21.65 -18.60 -1.02
C ILE A 82 -21.00 -19.99 -0.98
N PHE A 83 -20.40 -20.46 0.11
CA PHE A 83 -19.92 -21.86 0.14
C PHE A 83 -20.06 -22.51 1.51
N VAL A 84 -20.97 -23.49 1.58
CA VAL A 84 -21.01 -24.55 2.59
C VAL A 84 -19.82 -25.48 2.30
N THR A 85 -18.62 -25.08 2.68
CA THR A 85 -17.52 -26.02 2.89
C THR A 85 -16.56 -25.38 3.87
N GLN A 86 -16.25 -26.10 4.94
CA GLN A 86 -15.28 -25.70 5.94
C GLN A 86 -13.95 -25.33 5.27
N ARG A 87 -13.64 -24.04 5.18
CA ARG A 87 -12.31 -23.58 4.79
C ARG A 87 -11.73 -22.74 5.92
N HIS A 88 -11.02 -23.44 6.79
CA HIS A 88 -10.11 -22.96 7.82
C HIS A 88 -8.88 -22.28 7.20
N LEU A 89 -9.09 -21.52 6.14
CA LEU A 89 -8.07 -20.99 5.26
C LEU A 89 -8.36 -19.50 5.01
N HIS A 90 -7.35 -18.71 5.34
CA HIS A 90 -6.70 -17.84 4.34
C HIS A 90 -6.97 -16.33 4.36
N TYR A 91 -7.47 -15.69 5.43
CA TYR A 91 -7.36 -14.22 5.50
C TYR A 91 -5.92 -13.74 5.33
N GLN A 92 -4.96 -14.44 5.95
CA GLN A 92 -3.54 -14.19 5.76
C GLN A 92 -3.08 -14.45 4.32
N ASN A 93 -3.50 -15.55 3.68
CA ASN A 93 -3.08 -15.83 2.31
C ASN A 93 -3.73 -14.87 1.30
N THR A 94 -4.93 -14.37 1.58
CA THR A 94 -5.55 -13.31 0.78
C THR A 94 -4.77 -12.01 0.91
N ILE A 95 -4.32 -11.65 2.12
CA ILE A 95 -3.46 -10.47 2.33
C ILE A 95 -2.11 -10.66 1.62
N LEU A 96 -1.51 -11.85 1.71
CA LEU A 96 -0.27 -12.17 0.98
C LEU A 96 -0.46 -12.09 -0.53
N LEU A 97 -1.58 -12.60 -1.06
CA LEU A 97 -1.92 -12.50 -2.48
C LEU A 97 -2.14 -11.05 -2.92
N MET A 98 -2.74 -10.22 -2.07
CA MET A 98 -2.91 -8.78 -2.32
C MET A 98 -1.56 -8.05 -2.33
N ILE A 99 -0.66 -8.36 -1.39
CA ILE A 99 0.72 -7.83 -1.37
C ILE A 99 1.45 -8.24 -2.66
N ALA A 100 1.38 -9.53 -3.02
CA ALA A 100 2.03 -10.04 -4.21
C ALA A 100 1.50 -9.37 -5.49
N ALA A 101 0.19 -9.14 -5.59
CA ALA A 101 -0.42 -8.44 -6.72
C ALA A 101 0.05 -6.97 -6.79
N ASN A 102 0.07 -6.26 -5.67
CA ASN A 102 0.55 -4.88 -5.61
C ASN A 102 2.04 -4.77 -6.02
N LEU A 103 2.90 -5.63 -5.45
CA LEU A 103 4.31 -5.67 -5.83
C LEU A 103 4.49 -5.99 -7.32
N THR A 104 3.67 -6.89 -7.86
CA THR A 104 3.69 -7.20 -9.30
C THR A 104 3.37 -5.95 -10.11
N VAL A 105 2.33 -5.18 -9.75
CA VAL A 105 1.97 -3.95 -10.46
C VAL A 105 3.08 -2.91 -10.38
N ILE A 106 3.64 -2.66 -9.18
CA ILE A 106 4.73 -1.70 -8.98
C ILE A 106 5.97 -2.07 -9.81
N LEU A 107 6.33 -3.35 -9.84
CA LEU A 107 7.46 -3.83 -10.65
C LEU A 107 7.19 -3.77 -12.15
N LEU A 108 5.92 -3.94 -12.54
CA LEU A 108 5.51 -3.91 -13.94
C LEU A 108 5.36 -2.47 -14.46
N PHE A 109 5.08 -1.52 -13.57
CA PHE A 109 4.95 -0.10 -13.83
C PHE A 109 5.81 0.72 -12.86
N PRO A 110 7.15 0.65 -12.96
CA PRO A 110 8.01 1.40 -12.06
C PRO A 110 7.99 2.91 -12.39
N PRO A 111 8.35 3.77 -11.42
CA PRO A 111 8.50 5.20 -11.66
C PRO A 111 9.70 5.47 -12.56
N PHE A 112 9.53 6.28 -13.59
CA PHE A 112 10.58 6.66 -14.55
C PHE A 112 10.85 8.17 -14.55
N GLU A 113 12.09 8.52 -14.87
CA GLU A 113 12.57 9.87 -15.20
C GLU A 113 13.33 9.84 -16.52
N TYR A 114 13.45 10.98 -17.20
CA TYR A 114 14.31 11.09 -18.38
C TYR A 114 15.79 11.19 -18.01
N PHE A 115 16.63 10.38 -18.65
CA PHE A 115 18.08 10.46 -18.58
C PHE A 115 18.68 10.74 -19.97
N TYR A 116 19.14 11.98 -20.18
CA TYR A 116 19.91 12.35 -21.37
C TYR A 116 21.37 12.59 -21.00
N ALA A 117 22.23 11.64 -21.36
CA ALA A 117 23.68 11.74 -21.19
C ALA A 117 24.36 12.36 -22.43
N ILE A 118 23.88 13.49 -22.96
CA ILE A 118 24.66 14.30 -23.91
C ILE A 118 24.37 15.78 -23.65
N THR A 119 25.32 16.44 -22.99
CA THR A 119 25.58 17.89 -22.94
C THR A 119 24.49 18.83 -22.38
N ASN A 120 24.79 19.38 -21.20
CA ASN A 120 24.33 20.64 -20.61
C ASN A 120 22.83 20.79 -20.27
N ALA A 121 22.56 20.53 -18.99
CA ALA A 121 21.57 21.22 -18.16
C ALA A 121 20.09 21.01 -18.49
N VAL A 122 19.64 19.75 -18.47
CA VAL A 122 18.27 19.44 -18.05
C VAL A 122 18.36 18.50 -16.87
N LEU A 123 17.82 18.91 -15.72
CA LEU A 123 17.81 18.09 -14.52
C LEU A 123 16.84 16.92 -14.71
N PRO A 124 17.08 15.77 -14.04
CA PRO A 124 16.16 14.64 -14.09
C PRO A 124 14.75 15.10 -13.71
N THR A 125 13.82 15.01 -14.66
CA THR A 125 12.40 15.30 -14.47
C THR A 125 11.65 13.99 -14.37
N PHE A 126 10.89 13.82 -13.30
CA PHE A 126 9.99 12.69 -13.13
C PHE A 126 8.95 12.69 -14.26
N GLU A 127 8.79 11.56 -14.93
CA GLU A 127 7.98 11.42 -16.12
C GLU A 127 6.68 10.63 -15.85
N GLY A 128 6.69 9.75 -14.84
CA GLY A 128 5.52 8.95 -14.48
C GLY A 128 5.83 7.47 -14.40
N PHE A 129 4.77 6.65 -14.47
CA PHE A 129 4.86 5.20 -14.37
C PHE A 129 4.56 4.58 -15.73
N TYR A 130 5.53 3.85 -16.27
CA TYR A 130 5.43 3.22 -17.58
C TYR A 130 5.55 1.72 -17.44
N PHE A 131 4.91 1.00 -18.36
CA PHE A 131 5.11 -0.44 -18.42
C PHE A 131 6.58 -0.76 -18.70
N ILE A 132 7.22 -1.56 -17.85
CA ILE A 132 8.68 -1.76 -17.85
C ILE A 132 9.20 -2.30 -19.19
N PHE A 133 8.41 -3.09 -19.91
CA PHE A 133 8.81 -3.65 -21.20
C PHE A 133 8.53 -2.74 -22.40
N SER A 134 7.85 -1.60 -22.20
CA SER A 134 7.64 -0.58 -23.24
C SER A 134 8.37 0.72 -22.95
N ALA A 135 9.18 0.77 -21.88
CA ALA A 135 9.95 1.95 -21.52
C ALA A 135 11.01 2.24 -22.61
N GLY A 136 11.05 3.49 -23.07
CA GLY A 136 12.04 3.94 -24.04
C GLY A 136 13.47 3.94 -23.47
N PRO A 137 14.51 3.91 -24.32
CA PRO A 137 15.90 3.81 -23.88
C PRO A 137 16.41 5.04 -23.10
N THR A 138 15.64 6.13 -23.12
CA THR A 138 15.93 7.39 -22.43
C THR A 138 15.25 7.50 -21.07
N LEU A 139 14.50 6.47 -20.66
CA LEU A 139 13.84 6.43 -19.35
C LEU A 139 14.67 5.61 -18.36
N THR A 140 14.88 6.16 -17.16
CA THR A 140 15.56 5.49 -16.05
C THR A 140 14.62 5.36 -14.86
N ILE A 141 14.69 4.24 -14.14
CA ILE A 141 13.83 4.01 -12.98
C ILE A 141 14.26 4.91 -11.83
N VAL A 142 13.31 5.66 -11.27
CA VAL A 142 13.50 6.48 -10.06
C VAL A 142 13.48 5.56 -8.84
N THR A 143 14.61 4.92 -8.60
CA THR A 143 14.79 3.93 -7.53
C THR A 143 14.34 4.42 -6.14
N PRO A 144 14.53 5.70 -5.72
CA PRO A 144 14.00 6.17 -4.45
C PRO A 144 12.46 6.09 -4.35
N ILE A 145 11.75 6.46 -5.40
CA ILE A 145 10.27 6.40 -5.44
C ILE A 145 9.83 4.93 -5.43
N LEU A 146 10.47 4.08 -6.24
CA LEU A 146 10.18 2.65 -6.27
C LEU A 146 10.35 2.00 -4.89
N TYR A 147 11.41 2.36 -4.16
CA TYR A 147 11.62 1.85 -2.80
C TYR A 147 10.54 2.31 -1.82
N LEU A 148 10.11 3.58 -1.90
CA LEU A 148 9.02 4.08 -1.07
C LEU A 148 7.72 3.29 -1.32
N GLU A 149 7.36 3.07 -2.58
CA GLU A 149 6.15 2.32 -2.94
C GLU A 149 6.19 0.88 -2.42
N VAL A 150 7.31 0.19 -2.64
CA VAL A 150 7.51 -1.18 -2.14
C VAL A 150 7.43 -1.20 -0.61
N MET A 151 8.09 -0.25 0.07
CA MET A 151 8.04 -0.15 1.53
C MET A 151 6.63 0.08 2.04
N PHE A 152 5.86 0.97 1.41
CA PHE A 152 4.46 1.22 1.79
C PHE A 152 3.58 -0.02 1.64
N VAL A 153 3.70 -0.73 0.52
CA VAL A 153 2.94 -1.97 0.29
C VAL A 153 3.31 -3.04 1.31
N LEU A 154 4.60 -3.24 1.57
CA LEU A 154 5.07 -4.22 2.55
C LEU A 154 4.63 -3.85 3.97
N PHE A 155 4.74 -2.59 4.36
CA PHE A 155 4.32 -2.11 5.67
C PHE A 155 2.82 -2.28 5.88
N ASN A 156 1.99 -1.79 4.95
CA ASN A 156 0.53 -1.92 5.02
C ASN A 156 0.11 -3.39 5.02
N GLY A 157 0.74 -4.19 4.16
CA GLY A 157 0.56 -5.63 4.09
C GLY A 157 0.88 -6.33 5.41
N ALA A 158 2.01 -6.00 6.03
CA ALA A 158 2.44 -6.56 7.30
C ALA A 158 1.49 -6.18 8.44
N VAL A 159 1.06 -4.91 8.51
CA VAL A 159 0.08 -4.43 9.50
C VAL A 159 -1.24 -5.19 9.36
N LEU A 160 -1.77 -5.30 8.13
CA LEU A 160 -2.99 -6.06 7.88
C LEU A 160 -2.80 -7.54 8.24
N TRP A 161 -1.70 -8.14 7.82
CA TRP A 161 -1.40 -9.54 8.10
C TRP A 161 -1.33 -9.83 9.60
N LEU A 162 -0.76 -8.90 10.39
CA LEU A 162 -0.67 -8.99 11.84
C LEU A 162 -2.04 -8.78 12.51
N LEU A 163 -2.83 -7.80 12.05
CA LEU A 163 -4.19 -7.55 12.56
C LEU A 163 -5.14 -8.75 12.35
N PHE A 164 -4.95 -9.49 11.25
CA PHE A 164 -5.73 -10.69 10.95
C PHE A 164 -5.05 -11.99 11.39
N HIS A 165 -3.93 -11.91 12.12
CA HIS A 165 -3.28 -13.05 12.74
C HIS A 165 -4.16 -13.59 13.88
N LYS A 166 -5.00 -14.58 13.57
CA LYS A 166 -5.67 -15.35 14.62
C LYS A 166 -4.63 -16.21 15.33
N LYS A 167 -4.51 -16.03 16.66
CA LYS A 167 -3.81 -16.97 17.53
C LYS A 167 -4.43 -18.35 17.27
N LYS A 168 -3.61 -19.35 16.91
CA LYS A 168 -4.08 -20.75 16.90
C LYS A 168 -4.54 -21.06 18.32
N GLU A 169 -5.84 -21.08 18.55
CA GLU A 169 -6.37 -21.80 19.70
C GLU A 169 -6.00 -23.25 19.43
N GLN A 170 -5.02 -23.75 20.18
CA GLN A 170 -4.70 -25.17 20.20
C GLN A 170 -6.02 -25.89 20.48
N PRO A 171 -6.47 -26.80 19.60
CA PRO A 171 -7.59 -27.64 19.95
C PRO A 171 -7.17 -28.39 21.21
N LEU A 172 -7.89 -28.15 22.32
CA LEU A 172 -7.67 -28.81 23.59
C LEU A 172 -7.51 -30.31 23.32
N THR A 173 -6.37 -30.85 23.73
CA THR A 173 -6.10 -32.28 23.58
C THR A 173 -7.24 -33.01 24.31
N PRO A 174 -7.74 -34.17 23.84
CA PRO A 174 -8.86 -34.87 24.51
C PRO A 174 -8.66 -35.08 26.02
N LYS A 175 -7.39 -35.19 26.45
CA LYS A 175 -6.99 -35.22 27.86
C LYS A 175 -7.20 -33.90 28.60
N GLU A 176 -6.81 -32.76 28.01
CA GLU A 176 -6.97 -31.42 28.61
C GLU A 176 -8.45 -31.01 28.66
N ALA A 177 -9.25 -31.37 27.65
CA ALA A 177 -10.69 -31.16 27.67
C ALA A 177 -11.38 -31.97 28.78
N MET A 178 -10.92 -33.20 29.00
CA MET A 178 -11.41 -34.07 30.06
C MET A 178 -11.00 -33.57 31.45
N GLU A 179 -9.79 -33.04 31.61
CA GLU A 179 -9.32 -32.41 32.85
C GLU A 179 -10.09 -31.13 33.19
N LEU A 180 -10.35 -30.27 32.20
CA LEU A 180 -11.19 -29.07 32.36
C LEU A 180 -12.63 -29.42 32.76
N MET A 181 -13.25 -30.41 32.13
CA MET A 181 -14.58 -30.88 32.55
C MET A 181 -14.58 -31.42 33.98
N ARG A 182 -13.49 -32.09 34.38
CA ARG A 182 -13.33 -32.63 35.73
C ARG A 182 -13.15 -31.52 36.77
N GLU A 183 -12.42 -30.46 36.45
CA GLU A 183 -12.30 -29.27 37.30
C GLU A 183 -13.64 -28.54 37.46
N ILE A 184 -14.38 -28.34 36.38
CA ILE A 184 -15.69 -27.67 36.40
C ILE A 184 -16.70 -28.49 37.22
N SER A 185 -16.71 -29.81 37.04
CA SER A 185 -17.59 -30.72 37.81
C SER A 185 -17.23 -30.82 39.29
N ARG A 186 -16.02 -30.44 39.69
CA ARG A 186 -15.56 -30.48 41.09
C ARG A 186 -15.83 -29.17 41.83
N LYS A 187 -16.19 -28.11 41.09
CA LYS A 187 -16.42 -26.76 41.59
C LYS A 187 -17.91 -26.40 41.73
N ASN A 188 -18.79 -27.26 41.19
CA ASN A 188 -20.23 -27.33 41.50
C ASN A 188 -20.48 -28.46 42.48
#